data_AF-A0A7Z0LLR5-F1
#
_entry.id   AF-A0A7Z0LLR5-F1
#
_cell.length_a   1.000
_cell.length_b   1.000
_cell.length_c   1.000
_cell.angle_alpha   90.00
_cell.angle_beta   90.00
_cell.angle_gamma   90.00
#
_symmetry.space_group_name_H-M   'P 1'
#
loop_
_entity.id
_entity.type
_entity.pdbx_description
1 polymer ?
#
loop_
_entity_poly.entity_id
_entity_poly.type
_entity_poly.pdbx_seq_one_letter_code
_entity_poly.pdbx_strand_id
1 'polypeptide(L)'
;MSFRSSLRLTTTWFTVLAAPILAMPLYAAEETLSLPNNATIGVEFVEAIAFSEGETRKESILLRPSQYSEASHSLPEYCVLIGDAQLSDDRLRITAHDVTCIETDNADSAIFSGAISASAYNSDGEYGLACNDNPCSTPSGRGFLLTLSEALEIEAQDNPSAEINEQRRQANGDGVANPIPSERPNPEDQ
;
A
#
# COMPACT_ATOMS: atom_id res chain seq x y z
N MET A 1 64.69 62.60 30.22
CA MET A 1 63.32 62.32 30.72
C MET A 1 62.83 61.04 30.06
N SER A 2 62.39 60.12 30.91
CA SER A 2 61.87 58.78 30.58
C SER A 2 60.52 58.87 29.86
N PHE A 3 60.24 57.99 28.89
CA PHE A 3 58.89 57.43 28.72
C PHE A 3 58.94 56.04 28.08
N ARG A 4 58.04 55.19 28.58
CA ARG A 4 57.97 53.73 28.53
C ARG A 4 57.26 53.20 27.28
N SER A 5 57.56 51.92 27.01
CA SER A 5 56.76 50.84 26.39
C SER A 5 55.35 51.15 25.89
N SER A 6 55.01 50.58 24.72
CA SER A 6 53.95 49.55 24.62
C SER A 6 53.90 48.89 23.24
N LEU A 7 54.18 47.59 23.22
CA LEU A 7 53.68 46.66 22.21
C LEU A 7 52.14 46.67 22.26
N ARG A 8 51.47 46.82 21.11
CA ARG A 8 50.20 46.13 20.80
C ARG A 8 50.11 45.88 19.29
N LEU A 9 50.61 44.71 18.87
CA LEU A 9 50.13 44.06 17.66
C LEU A 9 48.80 43.39 18.04
N THR A 10 47.69 43.92 17.55
CA THR A 10 46.42 43.19 17.53
C THR A 10 45.93 43.20 16.09
N THR A 11 46.42 42.23 15.33
CA THR A 11 45.87 41.86 14.03
C THR A 11 44.86 40.75 14.29
N THR A 12 43.60 41.12 14.55
CA THR A 12 42.50 40.14 14.61
C THR A 12 42.07 39.81 13.19
N TRP A 13 42.43 38.60 12.74
CA TRP A 13 42.01 38.04 11.46
C TRP A 13 40.53 37.66 11.54
N PHE A 14 39.71 38.27 10.68
CA PHE A 14 38.35 37.80 10.38
C PHE A 14 38.47 36.53 9.52
N THR A 15 38.45 35.36 10.15
CA THR A 15 38.16 34.10 9.44
C THR A 15 36.65 33.85 9.53
N VAL A 16 35.92 34.39 8.56
CA VAL A 16 34.56 33.91 8.24
C VAL A 16 34.74 32.56 7.56
N LEU A 17 34.59 31.48 8.32
CA LEU A 17 34.40 30.15 7.76
C LEU A 17 32.99 30.09 7.19
N ALA A 18 32.83 30.47 5.92
CA ALA A 18 31.64 30.13 5.15
C ALA A 18 31.74 28.63 4.79
N ALA A 19 31.18 27.78 5.65
CA ALA A 19 30.99 26.37 5.31
C ALA A 19 29.90 26.29 4.22
N PRO A 20 30.16 25.65 3.06
CA PRO A 20 29.09 25.33 2.14
C PRO A 20 28.24 24.25 2.80
N ILE A 21 27.03 24.63 3.23
CA ILE A 21 26.00 23.66 3.56
C ILE A 21 25.64 23.00 2.23
N LEU A 22 26.22 21.82 1.99
CA LEU A 22 25.77 20.94 0.92
C LEU A 22 24.34 20.53 1.24
N ALA A 23 23.37 21.23 0.66
CA ALA A 23 21.99 20.77 0.58
C ALA A 23 21.99 19.53 -0.32
N MET A 24 22.26 18.37 0.27
CA MET A 24 21.99 17.11 -0.41
C MET A 24 20.46 16.99 -0.49
N PRO A 25 19.88 16.81 -1.69
CA PRO A 25 18.47 16.51 -1.80
C PRO A 25 18.26 15.16 -1.09
N LEU A 26 17.36 15.14 -0.12
CA LEU A 26 16.83 13.89 0.43
C LEU A 26 16.03 13.24 -0.69
N TYR A 27 16.69 12.40 -1.50
CA TYR A 27 15.99 11.47 -2.36
C TYR A 27 15.33 10.44 -1.44
N ALA A 28 14.02 10.57 -1.22
CA ALA A 28 13.21 9.46 -0.77
C ALA A 28 13.35 8.36 -1.82
N ALA A 29 13.76 7.16 -1.41
CA ALA A 29 13.68 6.02 -2.31
C ALA A 29 12.19 5.79 -2.60
N GLU A 30 11.79 5.87 -3.86
CA GLU A 30 10.42 5.52 -4.27
C GLU A 30 10.18 4.05 -3.88
N GLU A 31 9.24 3.82 -2.95
CA GLU A 31 8.84 2.47 -2.58
C GLU A 31 8.20 1.79 -3.80
N THR A 32 8.51 0.52 -4.04
CA THR A 32 7.98 -0.25 -5.17
C THR A 32 7.43 -1.58 -4.68
N LEU A 33 6.17 -1.88 -5.02
CA LEU A 33 5.60 -3.21 -4.83
C LEU A 33 6.03 -4.10 -5.99
N SER A 34 6.82 -5.14 -5.70
CA SER A 34 7.38 -6.04 -6.71
C SER A 34 7.05 -7.51 -6.42
N LEU A 35 6.56 -8.22 -7.44
CA LEU A 35 6.41 -9.67 -7.43
C LEU A 35 6.98 -10.27 -8.72
N PRO A 36 7.71 -11.39 -8.65
CA PRO A 36 8.28 -12.01 -9.84
C PRO A 36 7.19 -12.64 -10.71
N ASN A 37 7.54 -12.88 -11.98
CA ASN A 37 6.71 -13.71 -12.86
C ASN A 37 6.48 -15.11 -12.25
N ASN A 38 5.30 -15.68 -12.46
CA ASN A 38 4.83 -16.94 -11.88
C ASN A 38 4.71 -16.93 -10.34
N ALA A 39 4.76 -15.76 -9.69
CA ALA A 39 4.40 -15.67 -8.29
C ALA A 39 2.95 -16.15 -8.11
N THR A 40 2.74 -17.00 -7.11
CA THR A 40 1.41 -17.38 -6.62
C THR A 40 1.05 -16.56 -5.39
N ILE A 41 -0.14 -15.96 -5.41
CA ILE A 41 -0.70 -15.17 -4.32
C ILE A 41 -2.04 -15.75 -3.86
N GLY A 42 -2.26 -15.76 -2.55
CA GLY A 42 -3.52 -16.14 -1.94
C GLY A 42 -4.54 -15.00 -1.99
N VAL A 43 -5.73 -15.28 -2.51
CA VAL A 43 -6.85 -14.32 -2.54
C VAL A 43 -8.14 -15.01 -2.14
N GLU A 44 -9.17 -14.22 -1.86
CA GLU A 44 -10.53 -14.71 -1.69
C GLU A 44 -11.54 -13.75 -2.30
N PHE A 45 -12.71 -14.28 -2.63
CA PHE A 45 -13.83 -13.46 -3.10
C PHE A 45 -14.33 -12.54 -1.97
N VAL A 46 -14.51 -11.26 -2.28
CA VAL A 46 -15.14 -10.32 -1.34
C VAL A 46 -16.64 -10.57 -1.25
N GLU A 47 -17.27 -10.93 -2.37
CA GLU A 47 -18.71 -11.20 -2.47
C GLU A 47 -18.99 -12.56 -3.12
N ALA A 48 -20.22 -13.05 -2.93
CA ALA A 48 -20.62 -14.30 -3.57
C ALA A 48 -20.78 -14.10 -5.08
N ILE A 49 -20.25 -15.02 -5.88
CA ILE A 49 -20.42 -15.04 -7.33
C ILE A 49 -21.42 -16.13 -7.69
N ALA A 50 -22.51 -15.73 -8.34
CA ALA A 50 -23.52 -16.64 -8.88
C ALA A 50 -23.94 -16.16 -10.27
N PHE A 51 -23.99 -17.08 -11.24
CA PHE A 51 -24.40 -16.78 -12.61
C PHE A 51 -25.91 -16.95 -12.75
N SER A 52 -26.56 -15.98 -13.38
CA SER A 52 -27.96 -16.06 -13.78
C SER A 52 -28.12 -17.04 -14.95
N GLU A 53 -29.34 -17.48 -15.23
CA GLU A 53 -29.60 -18.33 -16.39
C GLU A 53 -29.15 -17.66 -17.70
N GLY A 54 -28.27 -18.33 -18.44
CA GLY A 54 -27.68 -17.80 -19.69
C GLY A 54 -26.51 -16.82 -19.50
N GLU A 55 -26.22 -16.38 -18.27
CA GLU A 55 -25.06 -15.57 -17.94
C GLU A 55 -23.81 -16.46 -17.86
N THR A 56 -22.74 -16.10 -18.57
CA THR A 56 -21.48 -16.87 -18.56
C THR A 56 -20.27 -16.05 -18.13
N ARG A 57 -20.45 -14.75 -17.89
CA ARG A 57 -19.39 -13.83 -17.49
C ARG A 57 -19.89 -12.83 -16.46
N LYS A 58 -19.06 -12.55 -15.46
CA LYS A 58 -19.13 -11.39 -14.59
C LYS A 58 -17.87 -10.58 -14.72
N GLU A 59 -18.03 -9.28 -14.78
CA GLU A 59 -16.93 -8.33 -14.83
C GLU A 59 -16.80 -7.60 -13.51
N SER A 60 -15.61 -7.09 -13.24
CA SER A 60 -15.33 -6.27 -12.05
C SER A 60 -15.63 -6.97 -10.71
N ILE A 61 -15.37 -8.27 -10.63
CA ILE A 61 -15.43 -9.00 -9.36
C ILE A 61 -14.33 -8.49 -8.43
N LEU A 62 -14.65 -8.44 -7.14
CA LEU A 62 -13.72 -7.97 -6.12
C LEU A 62 -13.06 -9.14 -5.39
N LEU A 63 -11.74 -9.08 -5.31
CA LEU A 63 -10.91 -10.02 -4.58
C LEU A 63 -10.10 -9.26 -3.53
N ARG A 64 -9.79 -9.93 -2.43
CA ARG A 64 -8.85 -9.42 -1.42
C ARG A 64 -7.78 -10.45 -1.10
N PRO A 65 -6.59 -10.03 -0.65
CA PRO A 65 -5.57 -10.95 -0.16
C PRO A 65 -6.11 -11.87 0.93
N SER A 66 -5.68 -13.12 0.90
CA SER A 66 -5.95 -14.10 1.94
C SER A 66 -4.69 -14.90 2.24
N GLN A 67 -4.57 -15.39 3.47
CA GLN A 67 -3.46 -16.27 3.82
C GLN A 67 -3.71 -17.66 3.21
N TYR A 68 -2.77 -18.12 2.40
CA TYR A 68 -2.78 -19.43 1.78
C TYR A 68 -1.39 -20.05 1.89
N SER A 69 -1.29 -21.25 2.46
CA SER A 69 0.00 -21.90 2.74
C SER A 69 0.82 -22.20 1.48
N GLU A 70 0.13 -22.38 0.36
CA GLU A 70 0.67 -22.72 -0.94
C GLU A 70 1.03 -21.47 -1.77
N ALA A 71 0.71 -20.27 -1.28
CA ALA A 71 1.14 -19.03 -1.91
C ALA A 71 2.65 -18.86 -1.72
N SER A 72 3.33 -18.56 -2.81
CA SER A 72 4.77 -18.26 -2.81
C SER A 72 5.07 -16.85 -2.28
N HIS A 73 4.12 -15.93 -2.44
CA HIS A 73 4.24 -14.53 -2.05
C HIS A 73 2.91 -14.01 -1.48
N SER A 74 3.00 -12.93 -0.72
CA SER A 74 1.85 -12.21 -0.17
C SER A 74 1.77 -10.80 -0.75
N LEU A 75 0.55 -10.34 -0.99
CA LEU A 75 0.26 -8.92 -1.14
C LEU A 75 0.13 -8.27 0.26
N PRO A 76 0.30 -6.94 0.37
CA PRO A 76 -0.08 -6.19 1.58
C PRO A 76 -1.50 -6.53 2.06
N GLU A 77 -1.76 -6.43 3.36
CA GLU A 77 -3.06 -6.80 3.93
C GLU A 77 -4.20 -5.98 3.31
N TYR A 78 -3.98 -4.68 3.12
CA TYR A 78 -4.96 -3.76 2.56
C TYR A 78 -4.81 -3.64 1.05
N CYS A 79 -5.08 -4.74 0.33
CA CYS A 79 -5.27 -4.69 -1.12
C CYS A 79 -6.68 -5.05 -1.55
N VAL A 80 -7.09 -4.49 -2.68
CA VAL A 80 -8.24 -4.90 -3.46
C VAL A 80 -7.76 -5.19 -4.87
N LEU A 81 -8.14 -6.36 -5.40
CA LEU A 81 -7.93 -6.71 -6.79
C LEU A 81 -9.26 -6.71 -7.51
N ILE A 82 -9.24 -6.26 -8.76
CA ILE A 82 -10.39 -6.28 -9.66
C ILE A 82 -10.09 -7.30 -10.76
N GLY A 83 -11.08 -8.13 -11.04
CA GLY A 83 -10.97 -9.13 -12.08
C GLY A 83 -12.30 -9.46 -12.73
N ASP A 84 -12.25 -10.49 -13.58
CA ASP A 84 -13.40 -11.06 -14.25
C ASP A 84 -13.53 -12.53 -13.89
N ALA A 85 -14.77 -13.02 -13.93
CA ALA A 85 -15.10 -14.42 -13.78
C ALA A 85 -15.87 -14.90 -15.02
N GLN A 86 -15.43 -16.00 -15.62
CA GLN A 86 -16.06 -16.63 -16.76
C GLN A 86 -16.36 -18.10 -16.48
N LEU A 87 -17.60 -18.52 -16.67
CA LEU A 87 -18.00 -19.92 -16.64
C LEU A 87 -17.76 -20.55 -18.02
N SER A 88 -16.89 -21.57 -18.08
CA SER A 88 -16.59 -22.33 -19.30
C SER A 88 -16.26 -23.77 -18.93
N ASP A 89 -16.91 -24.74 -19.57
CA ASP A 89 -16.61 -26.17 -19.42
C ASP A 89 -16.59 -26.65 -17.95
N ASP A 90 -17.62 -26.28 -17.19
CA ASP A 90 -17.75 -26.56 -15.73
C ASP A 90 -16.62 -25.99 -14.86
N ARG A 91 -15.93 -24.96 -15.37
CA ARG A 91 -14.87 -24.25 -14.65
C ARG A 91 -15.15 -22.76 -14.58
N LEU A 92 -14.83 -22.21 -13.42
CA LEU A 92 -14.83 -20.78 -13.17
C LEU A 92 -13.44 -20.23 -13.45
N ARG A 93 -13.24 -19.68 -14.64
CA ARG A 93 -12.01 -18.99 -15.05
C ARG A 93 -12.01 -17.61 -14.42
N ILE A 94 -10.93 -17.28 -13.72
CA ILE A 94 -10.79 -15.99 -13.04
C ILE A 94 -9.51 -15.35 -13.52
N THR A 95 -9.60 -14.07 -13.87
CA THR A 95 -8.46 -13.23 -14.25
C THR A 95 -8.50 -11.94 -13.47
N ALA A 96 -7.44 -11.59 -12.75
CA ALA A 96 -7.27 -10.27 -12.15
C ALA A 96 -6.51 -9.37 -13.13
N HIS A 97 -6.99 -8.13 -13.29
CA HIS A 97 -6.42 -7.15 -14.21
C HIS A 97 -5.97 -5.84 -13.53
N ASP A 98 -6.55 -5.48 -12.37
CA ASP A 98 -6.12 -4.33 -11.57
C ASP A 98 -5.88 -4.70 -10.11
N VAL A 99 -4.97 -3.99 -9.45
CA VAL A 99 -4.71 -4.09 -8.03
C VAL A 99 -4.48 -2.71 -7.43
N THR A 100 -5.03 -2.49 -6.23
CA THR A 100 -4.73 -1.33 -5.40
C THR A 100 -4.41 -1.80 -4.00
N CYS A 101 -3.25 -1.40 -3.48
CA CYS A 101 -2.73 -1.75 -2.17
C CYS A 101 -2.40 -0.50 -1.37
N ILE A 102 -2.60 -0.58 -0.06
CA ILE A 102 -2.21 0.46 0.90
C ILE A 102 -1.28 -0.19 1.91
N GLU A 103 -0.05 0.30 2.00
CA GLU A 103 0.89 -0.07 3.05
C GLU A 103 0.68 0.84 4.27
N THR A 104 0.64 0.26 5.47
CA THR A 104 0.31 0.96 6.71
C THR A 104 1.38 0.80 7.80
N ASP A 105 2.40 -0.03 7.58
CA ASP A 105 3.42 -0.31 8.59
C ASP A 105 4.34 0.89 8.89
N ASN A 106 4.38 1.89 7.99
CA ASN A 106 5.14 3.12 8.16
C ASN A 106 4.23 4.32 8.47
N ALA A 107 4.82 5.35 9.10
CA ALA A 107 4.11 6.58 9.50
C ALA A 107 3.47 7.34 8.32
N ASP A 108 3.88 7.01 7.10
CA ASP A 108 3.39 7.53 5.84
C ASP A 108 2.87 6.33 5.03
N SER A 109 1.56 6.27 4.82
CA SER A 109 0.95 5.17 4.07
C SER A 109 1.32 5.28 2.59
N ALA A 110 1.91 4.25 2.02
CA ALA A 110 2.16 4.18 0.58
C ALA A 110 0.95 3.58 -0.14
N ILE A 111 0.59 4.14 -1.29
CA ILE A 111 -0.49 3.64 -2.13
C ILE A 111 0.13 3.08 -3.41
N PHE A 112 -0.09 1.80 -3.68
CA PHE A 112 0.34 1.15 -4.92
C PHE A 112 -0.91 0.83 -5.73
N SER A 113 -1.09 1.44 -6.90
CA SER A 113 -2.21 1.10 -7.79
C SER A 113 -1.75 0.99 -9.23
N GLY A 114 -2.12 -0.11 -9.87
CA GLY A 114 -1.65 -0.46 -11.20
C GLY A 114 -2.28 -1.75 -11.74
N ALA A 115 -1.88 -2.11 -12.95
CA ALA A 115 -2.33 -3.32 -13.60
C ALA A 115 -1.63 -4.57 -13.03
N ILE A 116 -2.35 -5.68 -13.00
CA ILE A 116 -1.81 -7.02 -12.67
C ILE A 116 -2.27 -7.99 -13.76
N SER A 117 -1.45 -8.96 -14.14
CA SER A 117 -1.87 -10.05 -15.02
C SER A 117 -1.79 -11.34 -14.23
N ALA A 118 -2.91 -11.80 -13.68
CA ALA A 118 -2.95 -13.02 -12.87
C ALA A 118 -4.19 -13.86 -13.14
N SER A 119 -4.03 -15.18 -13.06
CA SER A 119 -5.08 -16.15 -13.40
C SER A 119 -5.19 -17.25 -12.34
N ALA A 120 -6.41 -17.73 -12.10
CA ALA A 120 -6.65 -18.84 -11.19
C ALA A 120 -6.40 -20.18 -11.88
N TYR A 121 -5.73 -21.09 -11.15
CA TYR A 121 -5.53 -22.47 -11.55
C TYR A 121 -5.98 -23.38 -10.40
N ASN A 122 -6.61 -24.51 -10.72
CA ASN A 122 -6.99 -25.51 -9.73
C ASN A 122 -5.78 -26.35 -9.30
N SER A 123 -5.93 -27.17 -8.26
CA SER A 123 -4.86 -28.02 -7.71
C SER A 123 -4.34 -29.08 -8.69
N ASP A 124 -5.11 -29.39 -9.74
CA ASP A 124 -4.72 -30.23 -10.87
C ASP A 124 -3.87 -29.51 -11.92
N GLY A 125 -3.64 -28.20 -11.75
CA GLY A 125 -2.90 -27.34 -12.68
C GLY A 125 -3.71 -26.87 -13.89
N GLU A 126 -4.98 -27.25 -13.98
CA GLU A 126 -5.85 -26.79 -15.05
C GLU A 126 -6.38 -25.38 -14.77
N TYR A 127 -6.56 -24.61 -15.85
CA TYR A 127 -7.02 -23.22 -15.78
C TYR A 127 -8.47 -23.11 -15.26
N GLY A 128 -8.69 -22.19 -14.33
CA GLY A 128 -9.96 -21.97 -13.66
C GLY A 128 -10.17 -22.88 -12.45
N LEU A 129 -11.15 -22.53 -11.62
CA LEU A 129 -11.55 -23.30 -10.44
C LEU A 129 -12.61 -24.33 -10.82
N ALA A 130 -12.56 -25.51 -10.22
CA ALA A 130 -13.60 -26.51 -10.40
C ALA A 130 -14.94 -26.03 -9.81
N CYS A 131 -16.02 -26.14 -10.60
CA CYS A 131 -17.40 -25.95 -10.16
C CYS A 131 -17.98 -27.31 -9.75
N ASN A 132 -18.21 -27.49 -8.46
CA ASN A 132 -18.79 -28.74 -7.93
C ASN A 132 -20.33 -28.68 -7.81
N ASP A 133 -20.91 -27.49 -8.01
CA ASP A 133 -22.34 -27.22 -7.87
C ASP A 133 -22.98 -26.85 -9.21
N ASN A 134 -24.26 -27.17 -9.36
CA ASN A 134 -25.08 -26.76 -10.51
C ASN A 134 -26.33 -25.99 -10.02
N PRO A 135 -26.43 -24.66 -10.24
CA PRO A 135 -25.49 -23.80 -10.97
C PRO A 135 -24.19 -23.55 -10.21
N CYS A 136 -23.11 -23.26 -10.93
CA CYS A 136 -21.83 -22.93 -10.31
C CYS A 136 -21.94 -21.64 -9.51
N SER A 137 -21.66 -21.73 -8.20
CA SER A 137 -21.69 -20.62 -7.27
C SER A 137 -20.44 -20.64 -6.37
N THR A 138 -19.88 -19.47 -6.06
CA THR A 138 -18.80 -19.34 -5.10
C THR A 138 -19.23 -18.43 -3.95
N PRO A 139 -19.17 -18.90 -2.69
CA PRO A 139 -19.49 -18.03 -1.56
C PRO A 139 -18.40 -16.96 -1.38
N SER A 140 -18.76 -15.85 -0.76
CA SER A 140 -17.80 -14.87 -0.25
C SER A 140 -16.81 -15.54 0.71
N GLY A 141 -15.55 -15.12 0.70
CA GLY A 141 -14.48 -15.68 1.53
C GLY A 141 -13.94 -17.02 1.04
N ARG A 142 -14.43 -17.56 -0.09
CA ARG A 142 -13.78 -18.74 -0.69
C ARG A 142 -12.40 -18.33 -1.21
N GLY A 143 -11.36 -18.83 -0.56
CA GLY A 143 -9.97 -18.60 -0.92
C GLY A 143 -9.48 -19.49 -2.06
N PHE A 144 -8.56 -18.97 -2.87
CA PHE A 144 -7.88 -19.66 -3.95
C PHE A 144 -6.56 -18.95 -4.30
N LEU A 145 -5.75 -19.57 -5.16
CA LEU A 145 -4.51 -18.99 -5.64
C LEU A 145 -4.70 -18.31 -6.99
N LEU A 146 -4.10 -17.12 -7.13
CA LEU A 146 -3.82 -16.52 -8.43
C LEU A 146 -2.34 -16.72 -8.76
N THR A 147 -2.04 -17.01 -10.03
CA THR A 147 -0.69 -17.09 -10.56
C THR A 147 -0.45 -15.93 -11.51
N LEU A 148 0.59 -15.14 -11.25
CA LEU A 148 1.01 -14.04 -12.09
C LEU A 148 1.55 -14.58 -13.43
N SER A 149 1.06 -14.03 -14.53
CA SER A 149 1.53 -14.34 -15.88
C SER A 149 2.69 -13.45 -16.31
N GLU A 150 2.85 -12.31 -15.63
CA GLU A 150 3.92 -11.33 -15.82
C GLU A 150 4.41 -10.84 -14.45
N ALA A 151 5.61 -10.27 -14.39
CA ALA A 151 6.09 -9.66 -13.15
C ALA A 151 5.21 -8.44 -12.81
N LEU A 152 4.97 -8.22 -11.52
CA LEU A 152 4.29 -7.03 -11.02
C LEU A 152 5.34 -6.05 -10.52
N GLU A 153 5.30 -4.81 -11.01
CA GLU A 153 6.13 -3.71 -10.52
C GLU A 153 5.24 -2.46 -10.49
N ILE A 154 4.90 -1.98 -9.29
CA ILE A 154 4.08 -0.79 -9.09
C ILE A 154 4.83 0.17 -8.17
N GLU A 155 5.13 1.36 -8.69
CA GLU A 155 5.70 2.45 -7.91
C GLU A 155 4.64 3.02 -6.95
N ALA A 156 5.08 3.43 -5.76
CA ALA A 156 4.24 4.14 -4.81
C ALA A 156 3.75 5.45 -5.43
N GLN A 157 2.46 5.71 -5.33
CA GLN A 157 1.86 6.97 -5.74
C GLN A 157 2.09 8.03 -4.66
N ASP A 158 2.17 9.29 -5.10
CA ASP A 158 2.20 10.44 -4.21
C ASP A 158 1.01 10.41 -3.24
N ASN A 159 1.30 10.55 -1.94
CA ASN A 159 0.31 10.68 -0.90
C ASN A 159 0.33 12.10 -0.32
N PRO A 160 -0.51 13.04 -0.82
CA PRO A 160 -0.58 14.40 -0.30
C PRO A 160 -0.88 14.46 1.21
N SER A 161 -1.57 13.45 1.74
CA SER A 161 -1.88 13.39 3.17
C SER A 161 -0.63 13.08 4.00
N ALA A 162 0.29 12.27 3.49
CA ALA A 162 1.58 12.02 4.13
C ALA A 162 2.39 13.31 4.23
N GLU A 163 2.49 14.08 3.12
CA GLU A 163 3.18 15.37 3.09
C GLU A 163 2.58 16.36 4.10
N ILE A 164 1.24 16.50 4.13
CA ILE A 164 0.56 17.38 5.10
C ILE A 164 0.82 16.91 6.54
N ASN A 165 0.79 15.60 6.79
CA ASN A 165 1.06 15.06 8.13
C ASN A 165 2.51 15.28 8.55
N GLU A 166 3.48 15.18 7.63
CA GLU A 166 4.87 15.53 7.89
C GLU A 166 5.03 17.02 8.20
N GLN A 167 4.42 17.91 7.41
CA GLN A 167 4.41 19.35 7.69
C GLN A 167 3.81 19.65 9.09
N ARG A 168 2.74 18.94 9.48
CA ARG A 168 2.14 19.06 10.82
C ARG A 168 3.06 18.55 11.93
N ARG A 169 3.84 17.50 11.69
CA ARG A 169 4.86 16.99 12.64
C ARG A 169 5.99 18.00 12.82
N GLN A 170 6.44 18.63 11.73
CA GLN A 170 7.51 19.64 11.75
C GLN A 170 7.04 20.98 12.37
N ALA A 171 5.78 21.37 12.15
CA ALA A 171 5.20 22.59 12.70
C ALA A 171 4.84 22.50 14.19
N ASN A 172 4.52 21.30 14.70
CA ASN A 172 4.18 21.05 16.10
C ASN A 172 5.33 20.39 16.87
N GLY A 173 6.49 21.07 16.93
CA GLY A 173 7.52 20.71 17.91
C GLY A 173 6.92 20.68 19.32
N ASP A 174 7.00 19.53 19.98
CA ASP A 174 6.25 19.13 21.18
C ASP A 174 4.73 19.15 21.01
N GLY A 175 4.12 17.96 20.94
CA GLY A 175 2.68 17.77 20.78
C GLY A 175 1.88 18.66 21.72
N VAL A 176 1.11 19.58 21.15
CA VAL A 176 0.02 20.23 21.87
C VAL A 176 -0.97 19.14 22.25
N ALA A 177 -0.94 18.76 23.53
CA ALA A 177 -1.99 17.96 24.13
C ALA A 177 -3.31 18.68 23.84
N ASN A 178 -4.15 18.11 22.97
CA ASN A 178 -5.52 18.57 22.82
C ASN A 178 -6.17 18.37 24.19
N PRO A 179 -6.43 19.43 24.98
CA PRO A 179 -7.02 19.24 26.30
C PRO A 179 -8.41 18.70 26.06
N ILE A 180 -8.73 17.52 26.62
CA ILE A 180 -10.12 17.11 26.73
C ILE A 180 -10.78 18.17 27.61
N PRO A 181 -11.81 18.90 27.14
CA PRO A 181 -12.50 19.89 27.97
C PRO A 181 -12.97 19.21 29.25
N SER A 182 -12.47 19.68 30.40
CA SER A 182 -12.78 19.11 31.72
C SER A 182 -14.19 19.41 32.21
N GLU A 183 -15.01 20.08 31.41
CA GLU A 183 -16.39 20.42 31.75
C GLU A 183 -17.34 19.78 30.74
N ARG A 184 -17.82 18.59 31.08
CA ARG A 184 -19.16 18.19 30.64
C ARG A 184 -20.14 19.04 31.46
N PRO A 185 -21.09 19.77 30.83
CA PRO A 185 -22.14 20.43 31.59
C PRO A 185 -22.85 19.39 32.46
N ASN A 186 -23.00 19.69 33.75
CA ASN A 186 -23.74 18.82 34.66
C ASN A 186 -25.21 18.83 34.20
N PRO A 187 -25.87 17.67 33.97
CA PRO A 187 -27.26 17.63 33.54
C PRO A 187 -28.26 18.25 34.54
N GLU A 188 -27.79 18.56 35.75
CA GLU A 188 -28.57 19.10 36.86
C GLU A 188 -28.60 20.64 36.93
N ASP A 189 -27.92 21.35 36.02
CA ASP A 189 -27.98 22.82 35.92
C ASP A 189 -29.12 23.32 35.00
N GLN A 190 -30.21 22.55 34.85
CA GLN A 190 -31.45 22.96 34.19
C GLN A 190 -32.62 23.06 35.16
#